data_AF-A0A804HND7-F1
#
_entry.id   AF-A0A804HND7-F1
#
_cell.length_a   1.000
_cell.length_b   1.000
_cell.length_c   1.000
_cell.angle_alpha   90.00
_cell.angle_beta   90.00
_cell.angle_gamma   90.00
#
_symmetry.space_group_name_H-M   'P 1'
#
loop_
_entity.id
_entity.type
_entity.pdbx_description
1 polymer ?
#
loop_
_entity_poly.entity_id
_entity_poly.type
_entity_poly.pdbx_seq_one_letter_code
_entity_poly.pdbx_strand_id
1 'polypeptide(L)'
;MWRLALVAFPTFLLLVIPGIMYTRMFMDLARKIRDEYEKAGTIAEHAVSSIRTVYSFMVERRTMSVFSNALEDSIKLGLLPSLTKGIVVWSNSVTFAIWAFMAWYGSRIVMYHEGKGGTVFAVGTAIVTGGLALGSGLSNIKYFSEASSAGERFMKVIRRTPRIDSDSIEGTVIENLSGDVPAGKTVALVGGSGSGKSTVIALMERFYNPLGGEIFLDGVDIRSVKLKWLRSHILLVSQEPALFATSIKENLLFGKEEATMEEVVAAATASNAHNFISQLPEGYDTHVILSCNSIFPSI
;
A
#
# COMPACT_ATOMS: atom_id res chain seq x y z
N MET A 1 -48.67 -25.49 -10.27
CA MET A 1 -47.58 -24.49 -10.28
C MET A 1 -47.25 -23.97 -8.89
N TRP A 2 -48.12 -23.20 -8.23
CA TRP A 2 -47.84 -22.60 -6.91
C TRP A 2 -47.58 -23.61 -5.78
N ARG A 3 -48.16 -24.81 -5.83
CA ARG A 3 -47.92 -25.89 -4.84
C ARG A 3 -46.46 -26.38 -4.83
N LEU A 4 -45.79 -26.41 -5.99
CA LEU A 4 -44.37 -26.77 -6.08
C LEU A 4 -43.46 -25.64 -5.55
N ALA A 5 -43.86 -24.38 -5.76
CA ALA A 5 -43.13 -23.22 -5.25
C ALA A 5 -43.19 -23.12 -3.71
N LEU A 6 -44.32 -23.49 -3.08
CA LEU A 6 -44.46 -23.54 -1.63
C LEU A 6 -43.54 -24.58 -0.99
N VAL A 7 -43.40 -25.75 -1.62
CA VAL A 7 -42.51 -26.82 -1.14
C VAL A 7 -41.04 -26.49 -1.41
N ALA A 8 -40.77 -25.69 -2.44
CA ALA A 8 -39.42 -25.23 -2.78
C ALA A 8 -38.86 -24.18 -1.81
N PHE A 9 -39.72 -23.40 -1.15
CA PHE A 9 -39.30 -22.27 -0.32
C PHE A 9 -38.44 -22.69 0.90
N PRO A 10 -38.81 -23.73 1.69
CA PRO A 10 -37.94 -24.26 2.75
C PRO A 10 -36.63 -24.85 2.21
N THR A 11 -36.67 -25.52 1.05
CA THR A 11 -35.47 -26.11 0.43
C THR A 11 -34.50 -25.05 -0.08
N PHE A 12 -35.01 -23.88 -0.46
CA PHE A 12 -34.19 -22.72 -0.86
C PHE A 12 -33.43 -22.13 0.35
N LEU A 13 -34.09 -21.96 1.50
CA LEU A 13 -33.44 -21.50 2.73
C LEU A 13 -32.33 -22.46 3.20
N LEU A 14 -32.58 -23.77 3.07
CA LEU A 14 -31.61 -24.81 3.39
C LEU A 14 -30.33 -24.73 2.53
N LEU A 15 -30.42 -24.19 1.30
CA LEU A 15 -29.30 -24.03 0.38
C LEU A 15 -28.49 -22.75 0.66
N VAL A 16 -29.16 -21.67 1.09
CA VAL A 16 -28.52 -20.36 1.32
C VAL A 16 -27.76 -20.30 2.65
N ILE A 17 -28.29 -20.90 3.72
CA ILE A 17 -27.71 -20.80 5.08
C ILE A 17 -26.27 -21.37 5.13
N PRO A 18 -25.98 -22.59 4.61
CA PRO A 18 -24.63 -23.13 4.61
C PRO A 18 -23.65 -22.29 3.77
N GLY A 19 -24.12 -21.71 2.65
CA GLY A 19 -23.31 -20.86 1.77
C GLY A 19 -22.86 -19.55 2.43
N ILE A 20 -23.75 -18.89 3.18
CA ILE A 20 -23.41 -17.68 3.95
C ILE A 20 -22.47 -18.01 5.12
N MET A 21 -22.78 -19.07 5.88
CA MET A 21 -21.96 -19.51 7.01
C MET A 21 -20.54 -19.88 6.57
N TYR A 22 -20.42 -20.59 5.44
CA TYR A 22 -19.13 -20.90 4.82
C TYR A 22 -18.35 -19.64 4.46
N THR A 23 -18.99 -18.70 3.76
CA THR A 23 -18.32 -17.49 3.29
C THR A 23 -17.75 -16.69 4.46
N ARG A 24 -18.50 -16.60 5.58
CA ARG A 24 -18.01 -15.95 6.80
C ARG A 24 -16.84 -16.69 7.45
N MET A 25 -16.98 -18.01 7.64
CA MET A 25 -15.93 -18.82 8.27
C MET A 25 -14.64 -18.86 7.44
N PHE A 26 -14.74 -18.95 6.12
CA PHE A 26 -13.61 -18.87 5.21
C PHE A 26 -12.93 -17.50 5.28
N MET A 27 -13.71 -16.42 5.32
CA MET A 27 -13.18 -15.06 5.43
C MET A 27 -12.46 -14.80 6.74
N ASP A 28 -12.96 -15.33 7.86
CA ASP A 28 -12.31 -15.20 9.16
C ASP A 28 -11.00 -15.99 9.22
N LEU A 29 -10.98 -17.18 8.62
CA LEU A 29 -9.78 -18.01 8.53
C LEU A 29 -8.73 -17.40 7.58
N ALA A 30 -9.17 -16.88 6.43
CA ALA A 30 -8.31 -16.20 5.46
C ALA A 30 -7.67 -14.94 6.05
N ARG A 31 -8.41 -14.18 6.87
CA ARG A 31 -7.87 -13.05 7.63
C ARG A 31 -6.80 -13.50 8.63
N LYS A 32 -7.08 -14.50 9.47
CA LYS A 32 -6.10 -15.01 10.43
C LYS A 32 -4.81 -15.51 9.77
N ILE A 33 -4.91 -16.19 8.63
CA ILE A 33 -3.73 -16.65 7.87
C ILE A 33 -2.93 -15.46 7.36
N ARG A 34 -3.60 -14.44 6.81
CA ARG A 34 -2.94 -13.24 6.33
C ARG A 34 -2.23 -12.49 7.46
N ASP A 35 -2.89 -12.32 8.61
CA ASP A 35 -2.33 -11.60 9.75
C ASP A 35 -1.06 -12.28 10.30
N GLU A 36 -1.03 -13.62 10.38
CA GLU A 36 0.19 -14.36 10.77
C GLU A 36 1.27 -14.29 9.69
N TYR A 37 0.90 -14.29 8.41
CA TYR A 37 1.86 -14.16 7.32
C TYR A 37 2.49 -12.77 7.25
N GLU A 38 1.73 -11.70 7.56
CA GLU A 38 2.24 -10.34 7.64
C GLU A 38 3.34 -10.20 8.70
N LYS A 39 3.23 -10.90 9.85
CA LYS A 39 4.32 -10.93 10.86
C LYS A 39 5.62 -11.55 10.33
N ALA A 40 5.51 -12.65 9.57
CA ALA A 40 6.69 -13.25 8.94
C ALA A 40 7.26 -12.33 7.84
N GLY A 41 6.38 -11.67 7.10
CA GLY A 41 6.73 -10.70 6.06
C GLY A 41 7.55 -9.53 6.59
N THR A 42 7.14 -8.91 7.70
CA THR A 42 7.87 -7.79 8.31
C THR A 42 9.27 -8.20 8.80
N ILE A 43 9.42 -9.39 9.37
CA ILE A 43 10.73 -9.92 9.77
C ILE A 43 11.66 -10.06 8.55
N ALA A 44 11.16 -10.61 7.46
CA ALA A 44 11.92 -10.75 6.22
C ALA A 44 12.26 -9.37 5.61
N GLU A 45 11.31 -8.44 5.61
CA GLU A 45 11.49 -7.07 5.12
C GLU A 45 12.59 -6.34 5.90
N HIS A 46 12.56 -6.38 7.22
CA HIS A 46 13.62 -5.79 8.07
C HIS A 46 14.98 -6.43 7.81
N ALA A 47 15.02 -7.76 7.64
CA ALA A 47 16.26 -8.47 7.35
C ALA A 47 16.85 -8.09 5.98
N VAL A 48 16.03 -7.96 4.95
CA VAL A 48 16.47 -7.58 3.60
C VAL A 48 16.86 -6.11 3.55
N SER A 49 16.07 -5.23 4.17
CA SER A 49 16.37 -3.80 4.27
C SER A 49 17.71 -3.54 4.98
N SER A 50 18.06 -4.37 5.96
CA SER A 50 19.30 -4.28 6.72
C SER A 50 20.29 -5.42 6.45
N ILE A 51 20.32 -5.92 5.22
CA ILE A 51 21.09 -7.13 4.86
C ILE A 51 22.59 -7.02 5.22
N ARG A 52 23.18 -5.83 5.06
CA ARG A 52 24.59 -5.58 5.43
C ARG A 52 24.82 -5.75 6.93
N THR A 53 23.89 -5.26 7.75
CA THR A 53 23.93 -5.41 9.21
C THR A 53 23.85 -6.89 9.57
N VAL A 54 22.90 -7.62 8.99
CA VAL A 54 22.70 -9.06 9.23
C VAL A 54 23.98 -9.85 8.92
N TYR A 55 24.62 -9.60 7.78
CA TYR A 55 25.90 -10.24 7.40
C TYR A 55 27.06 -9.82 8.31
N SER A 56 27.17 -8.52 8.63
CA SER A 56 28.27 -8.01 9.46
C SER A 56 28.29 -8.59 10.87
N PHE A 57 27.10 -8.91 11.42
CA PHE A 57 26.95 -9.51 12.73
C PHE A 57 26.85 -11.05 12.69
N MET A 58 26.95 -11.68 11.51
CA MET A 58 26.78 -13.14 11.29
C MET A 58 25.51 -13.71 11.96
N VAL A 59 24.39 -12.99 11.86
CA VAL A 59 23.11 -13.36 12.49
C VAL A 59 22.12 -14.03 11.54
N GLU A 60 22.56 -14.46 10.36
CA GLU A 60 21.70 -15.06 9.32
C GLU A 60 20.92 -16.26 9.85
N ARG A 61 21.59 -17.15 10.59
CA ARG A 61 20.94 -18.33 11.18
C ARG A 61 19.89 -17.96 12.22
N ARG A 62 20.14 -16.92 13.02
CA ARG A 62 19.18 -16.45 14.03
C ARG A 62 17.95 -15.86 13.34
N THR A 63 18.15 -14.99 12.35
CA THR A 63 17.06 -14.40 11.56
C THR A 63 16.23 -15.47 10.85
N MET A 64 16.88 -16.47 10.25
CA MET A 64 16.20 -17.60 9.60
C MET A 64 15.36 -18.42 10.59
N SER A 65 15.87 -18.66 11.81
CA SER A 65 15.12 -19.39 12.84
C SER A 65 13.87 -18.62 13.32
N VAL A 66 13.99 -17.29 13.49
CA VAL A 66 12.86 -16.44 13.89
C VAL A 66 11.80 -16.39 12.79
N PHE A 67 12.23 -16.30 11.52
CA PHE A 67 11.32 -16.38 10.38
C PHE A 67 10.62 -17.75 10.29
N SER A 68 11.35 -18.85 10.46
CA SER A 68 10.79 -20.20 10.47
C SER A 68 9.77 -20.40 11.60
N ASN A 69 10.06 -19.91 12.80
CA ASN A 69 9.13 -19.99 13.93
C ASN A 69 7.86 -19.16 13.67
N ALA A 70 7.99 -17.96 13.09
CA ALA A 70 6.85 -17.14 12.72
C ALA A 70 5.96 -17.81 11.64
N LEU A 71 6.55 -18.62 10.75
CA LEU A 71 5.80 -19.38 9.75
C LEU A 71 5.13 -20.64 10.31
N GLU A 72 5.59 -21.20 11.43
CA GLU A 72 5.06 -22.46 11.97
C GLU A 72 3.56 -22.36 12.27
N ASP A 73 3.13 -21.24 12.86
CA ASP A 73 1.72 -20.98 13.15
C ASP A 73 0.91 -20.77 11.87
N SER A 74 1.48 -20.10 10.86
CA SER A 74 0.87 -19.97 9.53
C SER A 74 0.68 -21.33 8.84
N ILE A 75 1.64 -22.26 8.99
CA ILE A 75 1.58 -23.60 8.38
C ILE A 75 0.51 -24.45 9.08
N LYS A 76 0.46 -24.43 10.42
CA LYS A 76 -0.60 -25.11 11.19
C LYS A 76 -1.98 -24.56 10.84
N LEU A 77 -2.10 -23.24 10.72
CA LEU A 77 -3.32 -22.59 10.26
C LEU A 77 -3.61 -22.86 8.77
N GLY A 78 -2.64 -23.25 7.95
CA GLY A 78 -2.83 -23.63 6.54
C GLY A 78 -3.46 -25.01 6.33
N LEU A 79 -3.38 -25.92 7.31
CA LEU A 79 -4.04 -27.23 7.29
C LEU A 79 -5.55 -27.16 7.56
N LEU A 80 -6.00 -26.24 8.42
CA LEU A 80 -7.43 -26.01 8.73
C LEU A 80 -8.29 -25.61 7.50
N PRO A 81 -7.81 -24.76 6.57
CA PRO A 81 -8.47 -24.44 5.33
C PRO A 81 -8.75 -25.65 4.46
N SER A 82 -7.87 -26.65 4.46
CA SER A 82 -8.06 -27.88 3.67
C SER A 82 -9.23 -28.71 4.22
N LEU A 83 -9.36 -28.80 5.54
CA LEU A 83 -10.51 -29.43 6.19
C LEU A 83 -11.80 -28.62 5.96
N THR A 84 -11.71 -27.29 6.04
CA THR A 84 -12.82 -26.38 5.75
C THR A 84 -13.30 -26.51 4.30
N LYS A 85 -12.37 -26.58 3.33
CA LYS A 85 -12.66 -26.86 1.92
C LYS A 85 -13.29 -28.23 1.73
N GLY A 86 -12.86 -29.23 2.51
CA GLY A 86 -13.49 -30.55 2.55
C GLY A 86 -14.98 -30.45 2.92
N ILE A 87 -15.31 -29.79 4.03
CA ILE A 87 -16.70 -29.60 4.48
C ILE A 87 -17.57 -28.92 3.40
N VAL A 88 -16.99 -28.02 2.58
CA VAL A 88 -17.68 -27.36 1.46
C VAL A 88 -18.03 -28.32 0.34
N VAL A 89 -17.09 -29.18 -0.04
CA VAL A 89 -17.35 -30.20 -1.08
C VAL A 89 -18.48 -31.14 -0.63
N TRP A 90 -18.56 -31.43 0.67
CA TRP A 90 -19.66 -32.21 1.26
C TRP A 90 -20.98 -31.43 1.34
N SER A 91 -20.96 -30.10 1.47
CA SER A 91 -22.18 -29.29 1.43
C SER A 91 -22.90 -29.38 0.08
N ASN A 92 -22.16 -29.68 -1.01
CA ASN A 92 -22.75 -29.94 -2.31
C ASN A 92 -23.62 -31.21 -2.35
N SER A 93 -23.47 -32.12 -1.36
CA SER A 93 -24.35 -33.28 -1.17
C SER A 93 -25.79 -32.89 -0.81
N VAL A 94 -25.99 -31.72 -0.19
CA VAL A 94 -27.33 -31.18 0.11
C VAL A 94 -28.11 -30.92 -1.18
N THR A 95 -27.44 -30.48 -2.23
CA THR A 95 -28.04 -30.28 -3.56
C THR A 95 -28.58 -31.60 -4.12
N PHE A 96 -27.84 -32.70 -3.97
CA PHE A 96 -28.30 -34.03 -4.41
C PHE A 96 -29.49 -34.54 -3.57
N ALA A 97 -29.51 -34.26 -2.27
CA ALA A 97 -30.65 -34.60 -1.41
C ALA A 97 -31.92 -33.81 -1.82
N ILE A 98 -31.78 -32.53 -2.19
CA ILE A 98 -32.88 -31.71 -2.72
C ILE A 98 -33.39 -32.28 -4.04
N TRP A 99 -32.49 -32.70 -4.94
CA TRP A 99 -32.87 -33.37 -6.20
C TRP A 99 -33.64 -34.66 -5.96
N ALA A 100 -33.20 -35.50 -5.02
CA ALA A 100 -33.89 -36.74 -4.65
C ALA A 100 -35.29 -36.46 -4.07
N PHE A 101 -35.41 -35.47 -3.18
CA PHE A 101 -36.70 -35.08 -2.60
C PHE A 101 -37.66 -34.51 -3.66
N MET A 102 -37.16 -33.66 -4.55
CA MET A 102 -37.95 -33.10 -5.66
C MET A 102 -38.41 -34.19 -6.65
N ALA A 103 -37.58 -35.18 -6.94
CA ALA A 103 -37.97 -36.32 -7.76
C ALA A 103 -39.06 -37.16 -7.09
N TRP A 104 -38.94 -37.42 -5.79
CA TRP A 104 -39.93 -38.17 -5.03
C TRP A 104 -41.29 -37.45 -4.94
N TYR A 105 -41.27 -36.18 -4.52
CA TYR A 105 -42.48 -35.37 -4.41
C TYR A 105 -43.11 -35.10 -5.79
N GLY A 106 -42.25 -34.87 -6.79
CA GLY A 106 -42.63 -34.72 -8.19
C GLY A 106 -43.37 -35.92 -8.75
N SER A 107 -42.87 -37.13 -8.49
CA SER A 107 -43.51 -38.38 -8.92
C SER A 107 -44.93 -38.52 -8.35
N ARG A 108 -45.15 -38.16 -7.07
CA ARG A 108 -46.47 -38.20 -6.44
C ARG A 108 -47.46 -37.21 -7.07
N ILE A 109 -47.01 -36.02 -7.46
CA ILE A 109 -47.88 -35.03 -8.13
C ILE A 109 -48.29 -35.49 -9.54
N VAL A 110 -47.37 -36.13 -10.27
CA VAL A 110 -47.67 -36.70 -11.59
C VAL A 110 -48.70 -37.82 -11.49
N MET A 111 -48.62 -38.67 -10.44
CA MET A 111 -49.52 -39.81 -10.25
C MET A 111 -50.93 -39.44 -9.75
N TYR A 112 -51.07 -38.45 -8.86
CA TYR A 112 -52.35 -38.19 -8.16
C TYR A 112 -53.03 -36.85 -8.49
N HIS A 113 -52.32 -35.92 -9.14
CA HIS A 113 -52.80 -34.54 -9.32
C HIS A 113 -52.65 -34.02 -10.76
N GLU A 114 -52.66 -34.92 -11.76
CA GLU A 114 -52.60 -34.60 -13.20
C GLU A 114 -51.44 -33.66 -13.60
N GLY A 115 -50.32 -33.72 -12.88
CA GLY A 115 -49.15 -32.91 -13.18
C GLY A 115 -48.37 -33.44 -14.40
N LYS A 116 -48.00 -32.56 -15.33
CA LYS A 116 -47.04 -32.89 -16.40
C LYS A 116 -45.63 -33.01 -15.81
N GLY A 117 -44.98 -34.17 -15.96
CA GLY A 117 -43.64 -34.43 -15.41
C GLY A 117 -42.56 -33.44 -15.87
N GLY A 118 -42.63 -32.99 -17.13
CA GLY A 118 -41.72 -31.97 -17.65
C GLY A 118 -41.79 -30.62 -16.91
N THR A 119 -42.98 -30.25 -16.42
CA THR A 119 -43.18 -29.02 -15.64
C THR A 119 -42.53 -29.11 -14.26
N VAL A 120 -42.57 -30.29 -13.63
CA VAL A 120 -41.92 -30.51 -12.33
C VAL A 120 -40.40 -30.43 -12.45
N PHE A 121 -39.84 -31.05 -13.49
CA PHE A 121 -38.40 -31.00 -13.77
C PHE A 121 -37.93 -29.58 -14.07
N ALA A 122 -38.64 -28.84 -14.91
CA ALA A 122 -38.30 -27.45 -15.25
C ALA A 122 -38.36 -26.49 -14.05
N VAL A 123 -39.32 -26.69 -13.13
CA VAL A 123 -39.38 -25.90 -11.89
C VAL A 123 -38.21 -26.26 -10.97
N GLY A 124 -37.87 -27.55 -10.84
CA GLY A 124 -36.73 -28.00 -10.06
C GLY A 124 -35.38 -27.47 -10.56
N THR A 125 -35.12 -27.54 -11.87
CA THR A 125 -33.89 -26.99 -12.47
C THR A 125 -33.79 -25.48 -12.27
N ALA A 126 -34.90 -24.75 -12.38
CA ALA A 126 -34.93 -23.30 -12.18
C ALA A 126 -34.62 -22.91 -10.73
N ILE A 127 -35.16 -23.63 -9.74
CA ILE A 127 -34.91 -23.36 -8.31
C ILE A 127 -33.45 -23.65 -7.95
N VAL A 128 -32.90 -24.77 -8.39
CA VAL A 128 -31.51 -25.15 -8.06
C VAL A 128 -30.52 -24.21 -8.76
N THR A 129 -30.69 -23.97 -10.06
CA THR A 129 -29.82 -23.04 -10.82
C THR A 129 -29.93 -21.62 -10.27
N GLY A 130 -31.14 -21.17 -9.94
CA GLY A 130 -31.38 -19.86 -9.33
C GLY A 130 -30.76 -19.72 -7.94
N GLY A 131 -30.86 -20.75 -7.10
CA GLY A 131 -30.24 -20.78 -5.77
C GLY A 131 -28.71 -20.73 -5.82
N LEU A 132 -28.09 -21.49 -6.73
CA LEU A 132 -26.64 -21.45 -6.94
C LEU A 132 -26.17 -20.09 -7.48
N ALA A 133 -26.89 -19.51 -8.45
CA ALA A 133 -26.58 -18.19 -8.99
C ALA A 133 -26.72 -17.07 -7.95
N LEU A 134 -27.71 -17.17 -7.05
CA LEU A 134 -27.88 -16.22 -5.95
C LEU A 134 -26.75 -16.36 -4.91
N GLY A 135 -26.34 -17.60 -4.60
CA GLY A 135 -25.19 -17.86 -3.73
C GLY A 135 -23.88 -17.29 -4.27
N SER A 136 -23.60 -17.49 -5.58
CA SER A 136 -22.41 -16.93 -6.22
C SER A 136 -22.49 -15.41 -6.44
N GLY A 137 -23.70 -14.86 -6.60
CA GLY A 137 -23.91 -13.40 -6.65
C GLY A 137 -23.66 -12.71 -5.31
N LEU A 138 -24.10 -13.31 -4.20
CA LEU A 138 -23.94 -12.75 -2.85
C LEU A 138 -22.47 -12.64 -2.43
N SER A 139 -21.59 -13.52 -2.91
CA SER A 139 -20.15 -13.42 -2.61
C SER A 139 -19.49 -12.20 -3.28
N ASN A 140 -20.04 -11.69 -4.38
CA ASN A 140 -19.53 -10.50 -5.06
C ASN A 140 -19.76 -9.19 -4.29
N ILE A 141 -20.77 -9.16 -3.40
CA ILE A 141 -21.05 -7.99 -2.54
C ILE A 141 -19.84 -7.65 -1.68
N LYS A 142 -19.07 -8.67 -1.28
CA LYS A 142 -17.83 -8.48 -0.51
C LYS A 142 -16.80 -7.65 -1.28
N TYR A 143 -16.55 -7.98 -2.55
CA TYR A 143 -15.61 -7.22 -3.39
C TYR A 143 -16.08 -5.79 -3.59
N PHE A 144 -17.38 -5.58 -3.77
CA PHE A 144 -17.96 -4.25 -3.86
C PHE A 144 -17.75 -3.43 -2.57
N SER A 145 -17.93 -4.06 -1.40
CA SER A 145 -17.67 -3.43 -0.10
C SER A 145 -16.19 -3.09 0.11
N GLU A 146 -15.28 -4.01 -0.23
CA GLU A 146 -13.83 -3.77 -0.14
C GLU A 146 -13.40 -2.65 -1.09
N ALA A 147 -13.89 -2.65 -2.33
CA ALA A 147 -13.64 -1.60 -3.31
C ALA A 147 -14.17 -0.24 -2.84
N SER A 148 -15.36 -0.21 -2.24
CA SER A 148 -15.96 1.02 -1.70
C SER A 148 -15.13 1.59 -0.54
N SER A 149 -14.65 0.74 0.38
CA SER A 149 -13.78 1.16 1.49
C SER A 149 -12.41 1.66 1.02
N ALA A 150 -11.80 0.97 0.05
CA ALA A 150 -10.54 1.44 -0.56
C ALA A 150 -10.76 2.78 -1.31
N GLY A 151 -11.86 2.91 -2.03
CA GLY A 151 -12.27 4.15 -2.72
C GLY A 151 -12.44 5.32 -1.75
N GLU A 152 -13.04 5.10 -0.58
CA GLU A 152 -13.15 6.11 0.47
C GLU A 152 -11.77 6.60 0.94
N ARG A 153 -10.81 5.68 1.13
CA ARG A 153 -9.44 6.04 1.52
C ARG A 153 -8.74 6.86 0.43
N PHE A 154 -8.85 6.47 -0.83
CA PHE A 154 -8.30 7.25 -1.95
C PHE A 154 -8.96 8.64 -2.02
N MET A 155 -10.28 8.69 -1.89
CA MET A 155 -11.03 9.94 -1.94
C MET A 155 -10.65 10.87 -0.79
N LYS A 156 -10.38 10.32 0.40
CA LYS A 156 -9.87 11.07 1.55
C LYS A 156 -8.51 11.69 1.26
N VAL A 157 -7.62 11.01 0.55
CA VAL A 157 -6.32 11.55 0.13
C VAL A 157 -6.48 12.60 -0.98
N ILE A 158 -7.33 12.35 -1.98
CA ILE A 158 -7.55 13.29 -3.11
C ILE A 158 -8.20 14.59 -2.63
N ARG A 159 -9.19 14.49 -1.73
CA ARG A 159 -9.93 15.66 -1.22
C ARG A 159 -9.25 16.35 -0.05
N ARG A 160 -8.13 15.83 0.47
CA ARG A 160 -7.41 16.51 1.54
C ARG A 160 -6.87 17.83 1.01
N THR A 161 -7.21 18.92 1.68
CA THR A 161 -6.52 20.20 1.48
C THR A 161 -5.35 20.23 2.46
N PRO A 162 -4.09 20.10 2.02
CA PRO A 162 -2.96 20.21 2.92
C PRO A 162 -2.88 21.65 3.45
N ARG A 163 -2.89 21.83 4.77
CA ARG A 163 -2.57 23.11 5.44
C ARG A 163 -1.24 23.07 6.23
N ILE A 164 -0.43 22.02 6.00
CA ILE A 164 0.81 21.59 6.68
C ILE A 164 0.56 20.72 7.93
N ASP A 165 1.03 19.47 7.92
CA ASP A 165 1.81 18.78 8.99
C ASP A 165 2.37 17.42 8.48
N SER A 166 3.58 17.00 8.91
CA SER A 166 4.18 15.69 8.66
C SER A 166 4.74 15.04 9.95
N ASP A 167 3.84 14.45 10.74
CA ASP A 167 4.03 13.44 11.81
C ASP A 167 5.16 13.66 12.82
N SER A 168 4.97 14.70 13.63
CA SER A 168 5.67 15.01 14.87
C SER A 168 5.58 13.91 15.95
N ILE A 169 6.60 13.83 16.80
CA ILE A 169 6.47 13.30 18.17
C ILE A 169 7.04 14.40 19.07
N GLU A 170 6.16 15.12 19.78
CA GLU A 170 6.42 16.19 20.78
C GLU A 170 7.78 16.92 20.78
N GLY A 171 7.73 18.26 20.63
CA GLY A 171 8.83 19.14 21.01
C GLY A 171 8.54 20.63 20.76
N THR A 172 8.82 21.47 21.75
CA THR A 172 9.01 22.92 21.58
C THR A 172 10.50 23.18 21.55
N VAL A 173 11.05 23.91 20.56
CA VAL A 173 12.03 25.02 20.74
C VAL A 173 12.18 25.81 19.42
N ILE A 174 11.70 27.05 19.37
CA ILE A 174 12.50 28.25 19.05
C ILE A 174 11.90 29.36 19.91
N GLU A 175 12.62 29.86 20.91
CA GLU A 175 12.03 30.79 21.90
C GLU A 175 12.42 32.25 21.77
N ASN A 176 13.26 32.63 20.80
CA ASN A 176 13.20 33.93 20.10
C ASN A 176 14.42 34.05 19.16
N LEU A 177 14.21 33.82 17.86
CA LEU A 177 15.26 33.99 16.86
C LEU A 177 15.12 35.37 16.20
N SER A 178 16.11 36.23 16.40
CA SER A 178 16.25 37.52 15.71
C SER A 178 17.66 37.65 15.14
N GLY A 179 17.74 37.88 13.84
CA GLY A 179 18.99 38.13 13.12
C GLY A 179 18.68 38.58 11.69
N ASP A 180 19.58 39.35 11.11
CA ASP A 180 19.49 39.80 9.72
C ASP A 180 20.61 39.12 8.92
N VAL A 181 20.28 38.72 7.69
CA VAL A 181 21.25 38.19 6.73
C VAL A 181 21.34 39.21 5.59
N PRO A 182 22.37 40.07 5.58
CA PRO A 182 22.51 41.07 4.53
C PRO A 182 22.72 40.43 3.16
N ALA A 183 22.19 41.06 2.12
CA ALA A 183 22.36 40.59 0.75
C ALA A 183 23.86 40.44 0.38
N GLY A 184 24.21 39.31 -0.23
CA GLY A 184 25.58 38.99 -0.65
C GLY A 184 26.53 38.58 0.48
N LYS A 185 26.03 38.35 1.70
CA LYS A 185 26.83 37.82 2.82
C LYS A 185 26.55 36.34 3.05
N THR A 186 27.62 35.60 3.36
CA THR A 186 27.52 34.21 3.83
C THR A 186 27.44 34.22 5.35
N VAL A 187 26.35 33.67 5.90
CA VAL A 187 26.12 33.55 7.34
C VAL A 187 26.18 32.08 7.72
N ALA A 188 26.89 31.76 8.80
CA ALA A 188 27.00 30.42 9.35
C ALA A 188 26.13 30.29 10.61
N LEU A 189 25.23 29.32 10.62
CA LEU A 189 24.44 28.98 11.80
C LEU A 189 25.10 27.83 12.56
N VAL A 190 25.61 28.11 13.75
CA VAL A 190 26.36 27.14 14.58
C VAL A 190 25.62 26.81 15.87
N GLY A 191 25.77 25.57 16.35
CA GLY A 191 25.11 25.09 17.57
C GLY A 191 25.19 23.57 17.70
N GLY A 192 24.94 23.05 18.91
CA GLY A 192 24.96 21.60 19.20
C GLY A 192 23.91 20.80 18.40
N SER A 193 24.01 19.47 18.39
CA SER A 193 22.97 18.63 17.78
C SER A 193 21.61 18.90 18.44
N GLY A 194 20.54 18.98 17.64
CA GLY A 194 19.20 19.31 18.14
C GLY A 194 18.91 20.79 18.41
N SER A 195 19.87 21.70 18.19
CA SER A 195 19.70 23.15 18.45
C SER A 195 18.77 23.90 17.46
N GLY A 196 18.04 23.18 16.60
CA GLY A 196 17.08 23.78 15.64
C GLY A 196 17.67 24.33 14.34
N LYS A 197 18.96 24.09 14.01
CA LYS A 197 19.60 24.64 12.78
C LYS A 197 18.85 24.25 11.50
N SER A 198 18.59 22.95 11.32
CA SER A 198 17.85 22.44 10.17
C SER A 198 16.40 22.92 10.17
N THR A 199 15.83 23.19 11.36
CA THR A 199 14.49 23.76 11.52
C THR A 199 14.41 25.19 10.97
N VAL A 200 15.44 26.01 11.19
CA VAL A 200 15.51 27.37 10.62
C VAL A 200 15.48 27.34 9.09
N ILE A 201 16.27 26.44 8.49
CA ILE A 201 16.29 26.25 7.03
C ILE A 201 14.90 25.82 6.53
N ALA A 202 14.27 24.85 7.21
CA ALA A 202 12.94 24.37 6.84
C ALA A 202 11.83 25.43 6.94
N LEU A 203 11.95 26.38 7.88
CA LEU A 203 11.05 27.53 8.01
C LEU A 203 11.28 28.55 6.87
N MET A 204 12.54 28.83 6.50
CA MET A 204 12.87 29.74 5.39
C MET A 204 12.34 29.22 4.04
N GLU A 205 12.41 27.91 3.81
CA GLU A 205 11.86 27.26 2.60
C GLU A 205 10.35 27.01 2.66
N ARG A 206 9.73 27.42 3.77
CA ARG A 206 8.30 27.28 4.06
C ARG A 206 7.83 25.83 3.89
N PHE A 207 8.65 24.89 4.35
CA PHE A 207 8.18 23.51 4.62
C PHE A 207 7.25 23.50 5.83
N TYR A 208 7.49 24.40 6.79
CA TYR A 208 6.62 24.67 7.93
C TYR A 208 6.27 26.17 7.99
N ASN A 209 5.14 26.50 8.63
CA ASN A 209 4.84 27.88 9.01
C ASN A 209 5.26 28.11 10.47
N PRO A 210 5.82 29.27 10.82
CA PRO A 210 6.12 29.58 12.21
C PRO A 210 4.83 29.68 13.04
N LEU A 211 4.86 29.16 14.27
CA LEU A 211 3.74 29.27 15.23
C LEU A 211 3.60 30.71 15.77
N GLY A 212 4.70 31.46 15.85
CA GLY A 212 4.76 32.87 16.22
C GLY A 212 5.98 33.56 15.59
N GLY A 213 5.90 34.88 15.40
CA GLY A 213 6.91 35.66 14.69
C GLY A 213 6.69 35.70 13.17
N GLU A 214 7.62 36.37 12.47
CA GLU A 214 7.54 36.63 11.04
C GLU A 214 8.91 36.46 10.40
N ILE A 215 8.94 35.96 9.16
CA ILE A 215 10.17 35.80 8.37
C ILE A 215 10.00 36.66 7.12
N PHE A 216 10.94 37.57 6.92
CA PHE A 216 10.92 38.51 5.81
C PHE A 216 12.01 38.16 4.81
N LEU A 217 11.66 38.21 3.52
CA LEU A 217 12.58 38.24 2.40
C LEU A 217 12.45 39.60 1.74
N ASP A 218 13.52 40.40 1.74
CA ASP A 218 13.53 41.78 1.21
C ASP A 218 12.40 42.66 1.77
N GLY A 219 12.08 42.49 3.06
CA GLY A 219 11.01 43.22 3.76
C GLY A 219 9.59 42.71 3.48
N VAL A 220 9.43 41.66 2.67
CA VAL A 220 8.13 41.02 2.39
C VAL A 220 8.01 39.73 3.19
N ASP A 221 6.90 39.55 3.91
CA ASP A 221 6.62 38.31 4.64
C ASP A 221 6.50 37.14 3.66
N ILE A 222 7.30 36.08 3.85
CA ILE A 222 7.34 34.89 3.00
C ILE A 222 5.99 34.16 2.92
N ARG A 223 5.07 34.38 3.88
CA ARG A 223 3.71 33.83 3.87
C ARG A 223 2.83 34.44 2.77
N SER A 224 3.08 35.70 2.42
CA SER A 224 2.36 36.44 1.38
C SER A 224 2.87 36.13 -0.04
N VAL A 225 4.06 35.56 -0.15
CA VAL A 225 4.72 35.21 -1.41
C VAL A 225 4.18 33.87 -1.95
N LYS A 226 4.11 33.74 -3.28
CA LYS A 226 3.77 32.47 -3.95
C LYS A 226 4.86 31.43 -3.69
N LEU A 227 4.50 30.28 -3.12
CA LEU A 227 5.45 29.23 -2.73
C LEU A 227 6.36 28.76 -3.88
N LYS A 228 5.81 28.60 -5.10
CA LYS A 228 6.59 28.20 -6.28
C LYS A 228 7.67 29.23 -6.64
N TRP A 229 7.37 30.52 -6.50
CA TRP A 229 8.34 31.60 -6.75
C TRP A 229 9.38 31.66 -5.64
N LEU A 230 9.00 31.51 -4.37
CA LEU A 230 9.93 31.49 -3.24
C LEU A 230 10.99 30.39 -3.43
N ARG A 231 10.56 29.17 -3.73
CA ARG A 231 11.44 28.02 -3.92
C ARG A 231 12.25 28.05 -5.21
N SER A 232 11.88 28.86 -6.20
CA SER A 232 12.71 29.05 -7.40
C SER A 232 13.89 30.01 -7.17
N HIS A 233 13.90 30.74 -6.04
CA HIS A 233 14.96 31.68 -5.68
C HIS A 233 15.82 31.19 -4.49
N ILE A 234 15.52 30.00 -3.94
CA ILE A 234 16.26 29.38 -2.84
C ILE A 234 16.75 28.00 -3.31
N LEU A 235 18.03 27.72 -3.12
CA LEU A 235 18.62 26.41 -3.37
C LEU A 235 19.00 25.76 -2.05
N LEU A 236 18.51 24.54 -1.82
CA LEU A 236 18.86 23.72 -0.66
C LEU A 236 19.83 22.62 -1.06
N VAL A 237 20.89 22.47 -0.27
CA VAL A 237 21.79 21.31 -0.34
C VAL A 237 21.67 20.56 0.98
N SER A 238 21.00 19.40 0.93
CA SER A 238 20.76 18.55 2.10
C SER A 238 22.03 17.81 2.54
N GLN A 239 22.12 17.52 3.85
CA GLN A 239 23.22 16.74 4.42
C GLN A 239 23.32 15.33 3.80
N GLU A 240 22.17 14.71 3.54
CA GLU A 240 22.04 13.47 2.79
C GLU A 240 21.42 13.80 1.41
N PRO A 241 22.23 13.95 0.35
CA PRO A 241 21.71 14.29 -0.97
C PRO A 241 20.91 13.11 -1.53
N ALA A 242 19.70 13.39 -1.98
CA ALA A 242 18.86 12.42 -2.67
C ALA A 242 19.04 12.55 -4.19
N LEU A 243 19.28 11.43 -4.87
CA LEU A 243 19.28 11.33 -6.32
C LEU A 243 18.12 10.44 -6.77
N PHE A 244 17.54 10.77 -7.91
CA PHE A 244 16.50 9.94 -8.52
C PHE A 244 17.14 8.78 -9.29
N ALA A 245 16.39 7.68 -9.42
CA ALA A 245 16.82 6.48 -10.14
C ALA A 245 16.83 6.68 -11.67
N THR A 246 17.65 7.60 -12.14
CA THR A 246 17.81 8.04 -13.53
C THR A 246 19.28 8.32 -13.82
N SER A 247 19.63 8.79 -15.03
CA SER A 247 21.03 9.16 -15.32
C SER A 247 21.50 10.38 -14.52
N ILE A 248 22.82 10.55 -14.41
CA ILE A 248 23.44 11.73 -13.78
C ILE A 248 22.99 13.01 -14.49
N LYS A 249 22.92 12.99 -15.83
CA LYS A 249 22.40 14.10 -16.64
C LYS A 249 20.98 14.50 -16.23
N GLU A 250 20.06 13.53 -16.18
CA GLU A 250 18.66 13.81 -15.80
C GLU A 250 18.55 14.35 -14.38
N ASN A 251 19.39 13.86 -13.46
CA ASN A 251 19.47 14.39 -12.10
C ASN A 251 19.88 15.88 -12.07
N LEU A 252 20.81 16.30 -12.92
CA LEU A 252 21.23 17.70 -13.04
C LEU A 252 20.16 18.57 -13.73
N LEU A 253 19.42 18.01 -14.69
CA LEU A 253 18.34 18.71 -15.39
C LEU A 253 17.12 19.00 -14.49
N PHE A 254 16.92 18.28 -13.38
CA PHE A 254 15.89 18.66 -12.40
C PHE A 254 16.12 20.06 -11.80
N GLY A 255 17.36 20.57 -11.80
CA GLY A 255 17.64 21.95 -11.39
C GLY A 255 17.23 22.99 -12.43
N LYS A 256 17.26 22.64 -13.72
CA LYS A 256 16.88 23.48 -14.86
C LYS A 256 16.56 22.59 -16.07
N GLU A 257 15.27 22.35 -16.31
CA GLU A 257 14.79 21.36 -17.30
C GLU A 257 15.30 21.64 -18.74
N GLU A 258 15.47 22.91 -19.10
CA GLU A 258 15.89 23.34 -20.44
C GLU A 258 17.40 23.65 -20.53
N ALA A 259 18.23 23.14 -19.61
CA ALA A 259 19.67 23.40 -19.64
C ALA A 259 20.38 22.68 -20.79
N THR A 260 21.33 23.36 -21.45
CA THR A 260 22.15 22.73 -22.48
C THR A 260 23.22 21.83 -21.85
N MET A 261 23.79 20.91 -22.64
CA MET A 261 24.90 20.09 -22.14
C MET A 261 26.13 20.92 -21.76
N GLU A 262 26.36 22.08 -22.39
CA GLU A 262 27.44 22.98 -21.94
C GLU A 262 27.17 23.53 -20.53
N GLU A 263 25.92 23.93 -20.24
CA GLU A 263 25.55 24.41 -18.91
C GLU A 263 25.65 23.31 -17.85
N VAL A 264 25.22 22.08 -18.20
CA VAL A 264 25.35 20.90 -17.33
C VAL A 264 26.81 20.63 -17.00
N VAL A 265 27.69 20.63 -18.02
CA VAL A 265 29.14 20.41 -17.83
C VAL A 265 29.77 21.56 -17.04
N ALA A 266 29.36 22.81 -17.29
CA ALA A 266 29.85 23.96 -16.56
C ALA A 266 29.47 23.89 -15.07
N ALA A 267 28.22 23.51 -14.75
CA ALA A 267 27.76 23.33 -13.37
C ALA A 267 28.48 22.17 -12.67
N ALA A 268 28.66 21.04 -13.36
CA ALA A 268 29.44 19.91 -12.84
C ALA A 268 30.92 20.26 -12.64
N THR A 269 31.48 21.12 -13.49
CA THR A 269 32.87 21.59 -13.34
C THR A 269 33.00 22.55 -12.15
N ALA A 270 32.05 23.49 -12.00
CA ALA A 270 32.02 24.42 -10.87
C ALA A 270 31.85 23.73 -9.51
N SER A 271 31.19 22.56 -9.49
CA SER A 271 31.04 21.70 -8.31
C SER A 271 32.16 20.65 -8.16
N ASN A 272 33.18 20.68 -9.00
CA ASN A 272 34.29 19.71 -9.03
C ASN A 272 33.84 18.24 -9.25
N ALA A 273 32.66 18.03 -9.84
CA ALA A 273 32.09 16.73 -10.13
C ALA A 273 32.44 16.22 -11.55
N HIS A 274 32.75 17.12 -12.50
CA HIS A 274 32.96 16.76 -13.91
C HIS A 274 34.03 15.69 -14.11
N ASN A 275 35.18 15.80 -13.43
CA ASN A 275 36.28 14.86 -13.60
C ASN A 275 35.90 13.43 -13.17
N PHE A 276 35.16 13.30 -12.07
CA PHE A 276 34.66 12.00 -11.60
C PHE A 276 33.61 11.45 -12.56
N ILE A 277 32.63 12.27 -12.97
CA ILE A 277 31.56 11.84 -13.88
C ILE A 277 32.14 11.35 -15.20
N SER A 278 33.10 12.07 -15.79
CA SER A 278 33.74 11.70 -17.06
C SER A 278 34.57 10.42 -17.00
N GLN A 279 34.96 9.97 -15.82
CA GLN A 279 35.68 8.70 -15.64
C GLN A 279 34.73 7.49 -15.53
N LEU A 280 33.43 7.71 -15.36
CA LEU A 280 32.45 6.63 -15.34
C LEU A 280 32.30 6.03 -16.75
N PRO A 281 31.99 4.72 -16.87
CA PRO A 281 31.90 4.04 -18.17
C PRO A 281 30.94 4.70 -19.16
N GLU A 282 29.84 5.28 -18.66
CA GLU A 282 28.82 5.96 -19.47
C GLU A 282 28.81 7.48 -19.25
N GLY A 283 29.82 8.03 -18.56
CA GLY A 283 29.89 9.46 -18.30
C GLY A 283 28.63 10.01 -17.61
N TYR A 284 28.04 11.05 -18.21
CA TYR A 284 26.79 11.68 -17.75
C TYR A 284 25.53 10.81 -17.95
N ASP A 285 25.59 9.81 -18.83
CA ASP A 285 24.46 8.90 -19.08
C ASP A 285 24.43 7.73 -18.07
N THR A 286 25.46 7.64 -17.21
CA THR A 286 25.51 6.65 -16.13
C THR A 286 24.28 6.73 -15.24
N HIS A 287 23.59 5.60 -15.07
CA HIS A 287 22.40 5.50 -14.24
C HIS A 287 22.75 5.45 -12.75
N VAL A 288 22.15 6.35 -11.98
CA VAL A 288 22.15 6.29 -10.52
C VAL A 288 21.07 5.30 -10.11
N ILE A 289 21.45 4.15 -9.55
CA ILE A 289 20.47 3.19 -9.03
C ILE A 289 20.18 3.58 -7.58
N LEU A 290 18.89 3.72 -7.22
CA LEU A 290 18.43 3.76 -5.83
C LEU A 290 18.64 2.38 -5.18
N SER A 291 19.90 2.06 -4.93
CA SER A 291 20.29 0.93 -4.10
C SER A 291 21.19 1.48 -3.01
N CYS A 292 20.79 1.24 -1.78
CA CYS A 292 21.54 1.54 -0.57
C CYS A 292 23.04 1.23 -0.77
N ASN A 293 23.86 2.26 -0.96
CA ASN A 293 25.33 2.22 -0.87
C ASN A 293 26.05 1.05 -1.58
N SER A 294 25.71 0.73 -2.83
CA SER A 294 26.46 -0.29 -3.59
C SER A 294 27.07 0.26 -4.88
N ILE A 295 28.20 0.95 -4.74
CA ILE A 295 29.25 1.00 -5.77
C ILE A 295 30.56 0.68 -5.07
N PHE A 296 30.92 -0.60 -4.99
CA PHE A 296 32.32 -1.01 -5.04
C PHE A 296 32.46 -1.95 -6.23
N PRO A 297 33.47 -1.75 -7.09
CA PRO A 297 33.83 -2.74 -8.08
C PRO A 297 34.33 -3.99 -7.35
N SER A 298 33.99 -5.14 -7.91
CA SER A 298 34.53 -6.45 -7.56
C SER A 298 36.04 -6.38 -7.29
N ILE A 299 36.43 -6.66 -6.05
CA ILE A 299 37.74 -7.21 -5.65
C ILE A 299 37.43 -8.50 -4.90
#